data_AF-A0A534S2G5-F1
#
_entry.id   AF-A0A534S2G5-F1
#
_cell.length_a   1.000
_cell.length_b   1.000
_cell.length_c   1.000
_cell.angle_alpha   90.00
_cell.angle_beta   90.00
_cell.angle_gamma   90.00
#
_symmetry.space_group_name_H-M   'P 1'
#
loop_
_entity.id
_entity.type
_entity.pdbx_description
1 polymer ?
#
loop_
_entity_poly.entity_id
_entity_poly.type
_entity_poly.pdbx_seq_one_letter_code
_entity_poly.pdbx_strand_id
1 'polypeptide(L)'
;MENPPNKKFEAVLRDLEGVVEKLETGDLSLEEALGAFEEGIRLVRYLGDNLTAVEKRVEVLIRDQGGAFQLQAIAEDEEEE
;
A
#
# COMPACT_ATOMS: atom_id res chain seq x y z
N MET A 1 10.00 -20.65 -1.04
CA MET A 1 10.86 -19.47 -0.82
C MET A 1 9.93 -18.32 -0.52
N GLU A 2 9.75 -17.98 0.76
CA GLU A 2 8.95 -16.82 1.16
C GLU A 2 9.63 -15.57 0.60
N ASN A 3 8.97 -14.89 -0.33
CA ASN A 3 9.41 -13.57 -0.75
C ASN A 3 9.16 -12.64 0.43
N PRO A 4 10.18 -11.99 1.02
CA PRO A 4 9.93 -11.04 2.08
C PRO A 4 9.04 -9.93 1.50
N PRO A 5 8.01 -9.47 2.22
CA PRO A 5 7.09 -8.41 1.75
C PRO A 5 7.84 -7.17 1.22
N ASN A 6 9.06 -6.98 1.70
CA ASN A 6 9.96 -5.90 1.29
C ASN A 6 10.31 -5.88 -0.21
N LYS A 7 10.58 -7.03 -0.85
CA LYS A 7 10.96 -7.04 -2.28
C LYS A 7 9.83 -6.62 -3.21
N LYS A 8 8.58 -6.94 -2.85
CA LYS A 8 7.42 -6.55 -3.64
C LYS A 8 7.07 -5.08 -3.44
N PHE A 9 7.20 -4.58 -2.21
CA PHE A 9 7.02 -3.17 -1.91
C PHE A 9 8.05 -2.29 -2.63
N GLU A 10 9.35 -2.60 -2.52
CA GLU A 10 10.43 -1.86 -3.17
C GLU A 10 10.30 -1.85 -4.70
N ALA A 11 9.84 -2.95 -5.30
CA ALA A 11 9.59 -3.01 -6.74
C ALA A 11 8.46 -2.04 -7.15
N VAL A 12 7.33 -2.08 -6.45
CA VAL A 12 6.17 -1.21 -6.76
C VAL A 12 6.49 0.26 -6.47
N LEU A 13 7.31 0.55 -5.46
CA LEU A 13 7.79 1.89 -5.18
C LEU A 13 8.64 2.42 -6.34
N ARG A 14 9.53 1.59 -6.89
CA ARG A 14 10.34 1.96 -8.07
C ARG A 14 9.48 2.18 -9.31
N ASP A 15 8.42 1.40 -9.49
CA ASP A 15 7.48 1.61 -10.58
C ASP A 15 6.77 2.97 -10.45
N LEU A 16 6.40 3.37 -9.23
CA LEU A 16 5.81 4.69 -8.95
C LEU A 16 6.80 5.83 -9.22
N GLU A 17 8.06 5.69 -8.80
CA GLU A 17 9.11 6.67 -9.10
C GLU A 17 9.26 6.90 -10.61
N GLY A 18 9.25 5.81 -11.39
CA GLY A 18 9.31 5.90 -12.86
C GLY A 18 8.07 6.54 -13.49
N VAL A 19 6.89 6.39 -12.88
CA VAL A 19 5.67 7.10 -13.31
C VAL A 19 5.79 8.60 -13.02
N VAL A 20 6.28 8.98 -11.83
CA VAL A 20 6.48 10.39 -11.47
C VAL A 20 7.49 11.04 -12.41
N GLU A 21 8.63 10.39 -12.67
CA GLU A 21 9.65 10.91 -13.58
C GLU A 21 9.07 11.21 -14.97
N LYS A 22 8.25 10.29 -15.52
CA LYS A 22 7.56 10.49 -16.81
C LYS A 22 6.58 11.66 -16.80
N LEU A 23 5.88 11.87 -15.69
CA LEU A 23 4.95 12.99 -15.55
C LEU A 23 5.70 14.32 -15.44
N GLU A 24 6.87 14.32 -14.80
CA GLU A 24 7.72 15.51 -14.62
C GLU A 24 8.46 15.94 -15.90
N THR A 25 8.76 15.01 -16.82
CA THR A 25 9.44 15.38 -18.08
C THR A 25 8.57 16.25 -18.98
N GLY A 26 7.25 16.14 -18.89
CA GLY A 26 6.30 16.97 -19.65
C GLY A 26 6.21 16.66 -21.15
N ASP A 27 6.87 15.61 -21.63
CA ASP A 27 6.89 15.18 -23.03
C ASP A 27 5.71 14.27 -23.42
N LEU A 28 4.75 14.08 -22.51
CA LEU A 28 3.59 13.20 -22.71
C LEU A 28 2.45 13.93 -23.42
N SER A 29 1.77 13.22 -24.32
CA SER A 29 0.44 13.67 -24.78
C SER A 29 -0.57 13.64 -23.63
N LEU A 30 -1.71 14.33 -23.80
CA LEU A 30 -2.76 14.38 -22.78
C LEU A 30 -3.26 12.99 -22.38
N GLU A 31 -3.43 12.09 -23.34
CA GLU A 31 -3.90 10.72 -23.08
C GLU A 31 -2.85 9.90 -22.31
N GLU A 32 -1.58 10.04 -22.67
CA GLU A 32 -0.48 9.38 -21.95
C GLU A 32 -0.30 9.94 -20.54
N ALA A 33 -0.45 11.25 -20.36
CA ALA A 33 -0.38 11.89 -19.04
C ALA A 33 -1.53 11.43 -18.12
N LEU A 34 -2.74 11.29 -18.66
CA LEU A 34 -3.89 10.73 -17.93
C LEU A 34 -3.64 9.27 -17.54
N GLY A 35 -3.15 8.44 -18.47
CA GLY A 35 -2.83 7.04 -18.17
C GLY A 35 -1.72 6.89 -17.12
N ALA A 36 -0.66 7.70 -17.21
CA ALA A 36 0.41 7.72 -16.22
C ALA A 36 -0.11 8.17 -14.84
N PHE A 37 -0.99 9.17 -14.78
CA PHE A 37 -1.60 9.61 -13.54
C PHE A 37 -2.47 8.52 -12.89
N GLU A 38 -3.32 7.85 -13.68
CA GLU A 38 -4.16 6.74 -13.20
C GLU A 38 -3.32 5.57 -12.66
N GLU A 39 -2.23 5.22 -13.35
CA GLU A 39 -1.27 4.23 -12.87
C GLU A 39 -0.65 4.67 -11.54
N GLY A 40 -0.19 5.92 -11.45
CA GLY A 40 0.39 6.47 -10.23
C GLY A 40 -0.56 6.37 -9.03
N ILE A 41 -1.83 6.73 -9.20
CA ILE A 41 -2.85 6.60 -8.15
C ILE A 41 -3.03 5.14 -7.70
N ARG A 42 -3.01 4.20 -8.65
CA ARG A 42 -3.14 2.76 -8.34
C ARG A 42 -1.95 2.26 -7.51
N LEU A 43 -0.73 2.64 -7.90
CA LEU A 43 0.50 2.26 -7.20
C LEU A 43 0.54 2.84 -5.78
N VAL A 44 0.18 4.13 -5.61
CA VAL A 44 0.10 4.78 -4.30
C VAL A 44 -0.88 4.06 -3.36
N ARG A 45 -2.08 3.71 -3.85
CA ARG A 45 -3.07 2.95 -3.07
C ARG A 45 -2.50 1.60 -2.62
N TYR A 46 -1.90 0.86 -3.55
CA TYR A 46 -1.30 -0.44 -3.25
C TYR A 46 -0.20 -0.34 -2.18
N LEU A 47 0.68 0.65 -2.27
CA LEU A 47 1.74 0.87 -1.28
C LEU A 47 1.14 1.21 0.10
N GLY A 48 0.11 2.06 0.13
CA GLY A 48 -0.64 2.37 1.36
C GLY A 48 -1.23 1.14 2.02
N ASP A 49 -1.93 0.29 1.26
CA ASP A 49 -2.53 -0.95 1.76
C ASP A 49 -1.48 -1.91 2.33
N ASN A 50 -0.30 -1.99 1.69
CA ASN A 50 0.81 -2.80 2.19
C ASN A 50 1.34 -2.27 3.52
N LEU A 51 1.50 -0.95 3.66
CA LEU A 51 1.95 -0.34 4.92
C LEU A 51 0.92 -0.57 6.03
N THR A 52 -0.37 -0.35 5.77
CA THR A 52 -1.45 -0.60 6.74
C THR A 52 -1.48 -2.07 7.18
N ALA A 53 -1.25 -3.03 6.28
CA ALA A 53 -1.17 -4.43 6.64
C ALA A 53 0.03 -4.74 7.56
N VAL A 54 1.18 -4.10 7.32
CA VAL A 54 2.36 -4.24 8.18
C VAL A 54 2.12 -3.60 9.54
N GLU A 55 1.55 -2.39 9.60
CA GLU A 55 1.20 -1.70 10.85
C GLU A 55 0.30 -2.56 11.74
N LYS A 56 -0.77 -3.15 11.19
CA LYS A 56 -1.66 -4.06 11.93
C LYS A 56 -0.91 -5.27 12.50
N ARG A 57 0.01 -5.85 11.73
CA ARG A 57 0.83 -6.99 12.21
C ARG A 57 1.77 -6.57 13.34
N VAL A 58 2.40 -5.40 13.23
CA VAL A 58 3.26 -4.85 14.29
C VAL A 58 2.44 -4.58 15.55
N GLU A 59 1.24 -4.01 15.41
CA GLU A 59 0.36 -3.76 16.55
C GLU A 59 0.00 -5.05 17.30
N VAL A 60 -0.36 -6.13 16.58
CA VAL A 60 -0.61 -7.45 17.20
C VAL A 60 0.63 -7.98 17.92
N LEU A 61 1.82 -7.89 17.32
CA LEU A 61 3.05 -8.37 17.94
C LEU A 61 3.43 -7.59 19.21
N ILE A 62 3.15 -6.28 19.25
CA ILE A 62 3.34 -5.44 20.44
C ILE A 62 2.35 -5.83 21.54
N ARG A 63 1.09 -6.15 21.18
CA ARG A 63 0.09 -6.67 22.13
C ARG A 63 0.59 -7.95 22.82
N ASP A 64 1.31 -8.82 22.11
CA ASP A 64 1.77 -10.13 22.62
C ASP A 64 2.99 -10.06 23.55
N GLN A 65 3.90 -9.07 23.42
CA GLN A 65 5.15 -9.01 24.20
C GLN A 65 5.07 -8.18 25.50
N GLY A 66 4.04 -7.34 25.68
CA GLY A 66 4.05 -6.28 26.70
C GLY A 66 2.85 -6.19 27.66
N GLY A 67 1.76 -6.92 27.44
CA GLY A 67 0.72 -7.15 28.46
C GLY A 67 -0.06 -5.93 28.98
N ALA A 68 -0.75 -5.18 28.10
CA ALA A 68 -2.01 -4.43 28.31
C ALA A 68 -2.20 -3.48 27.10
N PHE A 69 -3.33 -3.38 26.40
CA PHE A 69 -4.70 -3.10 26.86
C PHE A 69 -5.80 -3.80 26.04
N GLN A 70 -6.98 -3.93 26.66
CA GLN A 70 -8.28 -4.36 26.08
C GLN A 70 -8.95 -3.25 25.24
N LEU A 71 -9.95 -3.44 24.37
CA LEU A 71 -10.63 -4.54 23.66
C LEU A 71 -11.37 -3.82 22.50
N GLN A 72 -11.36 -4.32 21.27
CA GLN A 72 -12.57 -4.26 20.45
C GLN A 72 -12.55 -5.40 19.42
N ALA A 73 -13.65 -6.16 19.42
CA ALA A 73 -13.86 -7.30 18.56
C ALA A 73 -13.75 -6.89 17.09
N ILE A 74 -13.11 -7.73 16.29
CA ILE A 74 -13.32 -7.73 14.85
C ILE A 74 -14.70 -8.37 14.65
N ALA A 75 -15.76 -7.59 14.86
CA ALA A 75 -17.02 -7.87 14.20
C ALA A 75 -16.81 -7.42 12.75
N GLU A 76 -16.23 -8.31 11.94
CA GLU A 76 -16.72 -8.40 10.57
C GLU A 76 -18.11 -9.02 10.73
N ASP A 77 -19.12 -8.18 10.96
CA ASP A 77 -20.47 -8.57 10.63
C ASP A 77 -20.44 -8.80 9.12
N GLU A 78 -20.55 -10.09 8.80
CA GLU A 78 -21.08 -10.60 7.55
C GLU A 78 -22.25 -9.70 7.09
N GLU A 79 -22.26 -9.41 5.80
CA GLU A 79 -23.40 -8.98 4.97
C GLU A 79 -24.74 -8.68 5.69
N GLU A 80 -25.22 -7.43 5.60
CA GLU A 80 -26.64 -7.01 5.61
C GLU A 80 -26.64 -5.47 5.36
N GLU A 81 -27.13 -4.84 4.29
CA GLU A 81 -28.00 -5.15 3.13
C GLU A 81 -27.42 -4.56 1.82
#